data_AF-A0A7K2D651-F1
#
_entry.id   AF-A0A7K2D651-F1
#
_cell.length_a   1.000
_cell.length_b   1.000
_cell.length_c   1.000
_cell.angle_alpha   90.00
_cell.angle_beta   90.00
_cell.angle_gamma   90.00
#
_symmetry.space_group_name_H-M   'P 1'
#
loop_
_entity.id
_entity.type
_entity.pdbx_description
1 polymer ?
#
loop_
_entity_poly.entity_id
_entity_poly.type
_entity_poly.pdbx_seq_one_letter_code
_entity_poly.pdbx_strand_id
1 'polypeptide(L)'
;EETVLANNLEAADELARQLRLRDIGGIIVVDFVDMELAANRAQVTKRFRDALARDKTRTQVLDISGLGLMEMTRKRSGEGLLESLSDICGDCSGRGYRLLADLMD
;
A
#
# COMPACT_ATOMS: atom_id res chain seq x y z
N GLU A 1 -6.88 -2.07 -21.25
CA GLU A 1 -7.25 -1.67 -19.88
C GLU A 1 -7.93 -2.77 -19.07
N GLU A 2 -8.74 -3.66 -19.64
CA GLU A 2 -9.47 -4.67 -18.85
C GLU A 2 -8.55 -5.53 -17.95
N THR A 3 -7.42 -6.01 -18.46
CA THR A 3 -6.41 -6.74 -17.65
C THR A 3 -5.83 -5.87 -16.54
N VAL A 4 -5.58 -4.59 -16.78
CA VAL A 4 -5.06 -3.65 -15.79
C VAL A 4 -6.08 -3.45 -14.66
N LEU A 5 -7.34 -3.23 -15.04
CA LEU A 5 -8.44 -3.11 -14.09
C LEU A 5 -8.59 -4.39 -13.26
N ALA A 6 -8.61 -5.57 -13.89
CA ALA A 6 -8.70 -6.85 -13.19
C ALA A 6 -7.56 -7.02 -12.16
N ASN A 7 -6.31 -6.76 -12.57
CA ASN A 7 -5.15 -6.83 -11.69
C ASN A 7 -5.25 -5.85 -10.52
N ASN A 8 -5.67 -4.60 -10.77
CA ASN A 8 -5.83 -3.59 -9.72
C ASN A 8 -6.97 -3.94 -8.75
N LEU A 9 -8.04 -4.60 -9.22
CA LEU A 9 -9.13 -5.08 -8.37
C LEU A 9 -8.66 -6.23 -7.45
N GLU A 10 -7.88 -7.17 -7.97
CA GLU A 10 -7.25 -8.23 -7.16
C GLU A 10 -6.25 -7.64 -6.16
N ALA A 11 -5.44 -6.67 -6.60
CA ALA A 11 -4.49 -5.97 -5.74
C ALA A 11 -5.21 -5.24 -4.60
N ALA A 12 -6.34 -4.58 -4.86
CA ALA A 12 -7.13 -3.93 -3.82
C ALA A 12 -7.59 -4.92 -2.73
N ASP A 13 -8.05 -6.10 -3.12
CA ASP A 13 -8.43 -7.14 -2.17
C ASP A 13 -7.26 -7.63 -1.31
N GLU A 14 -6.12 -7.89 -1.97
CA GLU A 14 -4.93 -8.42 -1.31
C GLU A 14 -4.29 -7.40 -0.39
N LEU A 15 -4.22 -6.13 -0.82
CA LEU A 15 -3.73 -5.03 0.01
C LEU A 15 -4.56 -4.92 1.30
N ALA A 16 -5.88 -4.90 1.21
CA ALA A 16 -6.74 -4.83 2.38
C ALA A 16 -6.52 -6.03 3.32
N ARG A 17 -6.26 -7.22 2.77
CA ARG A 17 -5.92 -8.42 3.56
C ARG A 17 -4.56 -8.29 4.24
N GLN A 18 -3.53 -7.84 3.53
CA GLN A 18 -2.17 -7.69 4.06
C GLN A 18 -2.07 -6.62 5.14
N LEU A 19 -2.79 -5.51 4.99
CA LEU A 19 -2.86 -4.47 6.02
C LEU A 19 -3.33 -5.03 7.37
N ARG A 20 -4.34 -5.91 7.35
CA ARG A 20 -4.83 -6.59 8.57
C ARG A 20 -3.86 -7.62 9.10
N LEU A 21 -3.31 -8.48 8.23
CA LEU A 21 -2.44 -9.58 8.65
C LEU A 21 -1.11 -9.10 9.22
N ARG A 22 -0.60 -7.97 8.74
CA ARG A 22 0.68 -7.39 9.18
C ARG A 22 0.51 -6.28 10.22
N ASP A 23 -0.73 -5.98 10.59
CA ASP A 23 -1.14 -4.81 11.37
C ASP A 23 -0.46 -3.49 10.94
N ILE A 24 -0.43 -3.23 9.63
CA ILE A 24 0.17 -2.00 9.10
C ILE A 24 -0.78 -0.83 9.39
N GLY A 25 -0.26 0.22 10.00
CA GLY A 25 -1.01 1.44 10.31
C GLY A 25 -0.22 2.70 10.00
N GLY A 26 -0.89 3.85 10.05
CA GLY A 26 -0.34 5.15 9.66
C GLY A 26 -0.86 5.60 8.30
N ILE A 27 -0.09 6.46 7.63
CA ILE A 27 -0.33 6.93 6.27
C ILE A 27 0.18 5.86 5.32
N ILE A 28 -0.66 5.44 4.39
CA ILE A 28 -0.34 4.43 3.38
C ILE A 28 -0.65 5.05 2.02
N VAL A 29 0.31 4.93 1.09
CA VAL A 29 0.16 5.35 -0.31
C VAL A 29 0.21 4.09 -1.17
N VAL A 30 -0.77 3.96 -2.07
CA VAL A 30 -0.86 2.85 -3.01
C VAL A 30 -0.73 3.41 -4.42
N ASP A 31 0.25 2.92 -5.14
CA ASP A 31 0.49 3.21 -6.55
C ASP A 31 -0.09 2.07 -7.39
N PHE A 32 -1.32 2.25 -7.88
CA PHE A 32 -1.96 1.27 -8.75
C PHE A 32 -1.42 1.40 -10.17
N VAL A 33 -1.51 0.34 -10.97
CA VAL A 33 -1.12 0.42 -12.39
C VAL A 33 -1.99 1.45 -13.10
N ASP A 34 -1.37 2.26 -13.96
CA ASP A 34 -2.00 3.39 -14.66
C ASP A 34 -3.31 3.00 -15.36
N MET A 35 -4.34 3.83 -15.14
CA MET A 35 -5.66 3.71 -15.75
C MET A 35 -6.06 5.06 -16.33
N GLU A 36 -6.41 5.08 -17.61
CA GLU A 36 -6.84 6.28 -18.33
C GLU A 36 -8.27 6.65 -17.93
N LEU A 37 -9.16 5.64 -17.88
CA LEU A 37 -10.57 5.85 -17.57
C LEU A 37 -10.80 6.14 -16.08
N ALA A 38 -11.43 7.30 -15.80
CA ALA A 38 -11.84 7.67 -14.44
C ALA A 38 -12.80 6.65 -13.80
N ALA A 39 -13.62 5.99 -14.62
CA ALA A 39 -14.52 4.93 -14.16
C ALA A 39 -13.75 3.73 -13.57
N ASN A 40 -12.63 3.34 -14.18
CA ASN A 40 -11.79 2.24 -13.69
C ASN A 40 -11.17 2.60 -12.33
N ARG A 41 -10.64 3.83 -12.20
CA ARG A 41 -10.11 4.36 -10.93
C ARG A 41 -11.17 4.35 -9.83
N ALA A 42 -12.39 4.79 -10.14
CA ALA A 42 -13.50 4.77 -9.20
C ALA A 42 -13.89 3.35 -8.78
N GLN A 43 -13.86 2.39 -9.71
CA GLN A 43 -14.17 0.99 -9.43
C GLN A 43 -13.12 0.34 -8.51
N VAL A 44 -11.83 0.57 -8.76
CA VAL A 44 -10.75 0.12 -7.87
C VAL A 44 -10.88 0.73 -6.48
N THR A 45 -11.16 2.04 -6.42
CA THR A 45 -11.38 2.74 -5.14
C THR A 45 -12.54 2.17 -4.36
N LYS A 46 -13.66 1.91 -5.03
CA LYS A 46 -14.83 1.27 -4.43
C LYS A 46 -14.49 -0.14 -3.92
N ARG A 47 -13.84 -0.97 -4.75
CA ARG A 47 -13.43 -2.33 -4.39
C ARG A 47 -12.56 -2.34 -3.15
N PHE A 48 -11.61 -1.40 -3.06
CA PHE A 48 -10.72 -1.27 -1.91
C PHE A 48 -11.46 -0.89 -0.63
N ARG A 49 -12.38 0.10 -0.70
CA ARG A 49 -13.27 0.45 0.42
C ARG A 49 -14.10 -0.75 0.89
N ASP A 50 -14.69 -1.50 -0.05
CA ASP A 50 -15.47 -2.70 0.27
C ASP A 50 -14.60 -3.79 0.93
N ALA A 51 -13.37 -3.99 0.46
CA ALA A 51 -12.43 -4.97 1.02
C ALA A 51 -11.94 -4.59 2.44
N LEU A 52 -11.84 -3.28 2.72
CA LEU A 52 -11.51 -2.70 4.03
C LEU A 52 -12.68 -2.69 5.00
N ALA A 53 -13.93 -2.82 4.55
CA ALA A 53 -15.10 -2.83 5.44
C ALA A 53 -15.08 -3.98 6.48
N ARG A 54 -14.27 -5.02 6.24
CA ARG A 54 -14.02 -6.13 7.18
C ARG A 54 -12.97 -5.81 8.25
N ASP A 55 -12.27 -4.69 8.11
CA ASP A 55 -11.27 -4.23 9.07
C ASP A 55 -11.98 -3.57 10.27
N LYS A 56 -11.60 -3.98 11.48
CA LYS A 56 -12.14 -3.40 12.72
C LYS A 56 -11.44 -2.09 13.09
N THR A 57 -10.29 -1.82 12.48
CA THR A 57 -9.51 -0.60 12.69
C THR A 57 -10.08 0.52 11.84
N ARG A 58 -10.15 1.74 12.41
CA ARG A 58 -10.64 2.92 11.66
C ARG A 58 -9.71 3.21 10.48
N THR A 59 -10.29 3.24 9.29
CA THR A 59 -9.63 3.60 8.03
C THR A 59 -10.25 4.84 7.41
N GLN A 60 -9.46 5.61 6.65
CA GLN A 60 -9.96 6.64 5.72
C GLN A 60 -9.26 6.45 4.38
N VAL A 61 -10.01 6.44 3.29
CA VAL A 61 -9.48 6.21 1.93
C VAL A 61 -9.91 7.37 1.05
N LEU A 62 -8.95 8.06 0.46
CA LEU A 62 -9.19 9.08 -0.56
C LEU A 62 -9.32 8.42 -1.94
N ASP A 63 -9.95 9.13 -2.88
CA ASP A 63 -10.00 8.66 -4.26
C ASP A 63 -8.60 8.76 -4.90
N ILE A 64 -8.36 7.98 -5.95
CA ILE A 64 -7.10 8.05 -6.70
C ILE A 64 -6.91 9.45 -7.28
N SER A 65 -5.78 10.07 -6.94
CA SER A 65 -5.41 11.42 -7.34
C SER A 65 -5.13 11.52 -8.85
N GLY A 66 -4.96 12.75 -9.35
CA GLY A 66 -4.53 12.99 -10.73
C GLY A 66 -3.12 12.47 -11.05
N LEU A 67 -2.32 12.14 -10.03
CA LEU A 67 -0.99 11.53 -10.19
C LEU A 67 -1.03 9.99 -10.18
N GLY A 68 -2.20 9.37 -10.10
CA GLY A 68 -2.34 7.90 -10.05
C GLY A 68 -2.23 7.28 -8.65
N LEU A 69 -1.88 8.08 -7.64
CA LEU A 69 -1.72 7.60 -6.27
C LEU A 69 -3.04 7.61 -5.50
N MET A 70 -3.28 6.55 -4.73
CA MET A 70 -4.30 6.49 -3.68
C MET A 70 -3.67 6.70 -2.32
N GLU A 71 -4.27 7.57 -1.52
CA GLU A 71 -3.87 7.84 -0.14
C GLU A 71 -4.91 7.28 0.84
N MET A 72 -4.43 6.66 1.92
CA MET A 72 -5.28 6.23 3.01
C MET A 72 -4.61 6.39 4.37
N THR A 73 -5.41 6.44 5.42
CA THR A 73 -4.95 6.27 6.79
C THR A 73 -5.60 5.04 7.41
N ARG A 74 -4.84 4.31 8.22
CA ARG A 74 -5.33 3.23 9.09
C ARG A 74 -4.82 3.48 10.49
N LYS A 75 -5.72 3.61 11.47
CA LYS A 75 -5.34 3.89 12.87
C LYS A 75 -4.37 2.80 13.37
N ARG A 76 -3.28 3.16 14.04
CA ARG A 76 -2.42 2.15 14.69
C ARG A 76 -3.14 1.53 15.89
N SER A 77 -3.26 0.21 15.88
CA SER A 77 -3.82 -0.61 16.97
C SER A 77 -2.75 -1.13 17.93
N GLY A 78 -1.49 -1.25 17.48
CA GLY A 78 -0.35 -1.72 18.25
C GLY A 78 0.96 -1.62 17.46
N GLU A 79 1.95 -2.40 17.87
CA GLU A 79 3.17 -2.64 17.08
C GLU A 79 2.85 -3.65 15.96
N GLY A 80 3.18 -3.27 14.73
CA GLY A 80 2.98 -4.11 13.55
C GLY A 80 3.96 -5.28 13.50
N LEU A 81 3.73 -6.20 12.57
CA LEU A 81 4.55 -7.41 12.44
C LEU A 81 6.03 -7.10 12.17
N LEU A 82 6.31 -6.02 11.42
CA LEU A 82 7.67 -5.60 11.14
C LEU A 82 8.36 -5.11 12.43
N GLU A 83 7.70 -4.24 13.19
CA GLU A 83 8.24 -3.70 14.44
C GLU A 83 8.46 -4.79 15.49
N SER A 84 7.59 -5.80 15.57
CA SER A 84 7.72 -6.87 16.56
C SER A 84 8.69 -7.99 16.18
N LEU A 85 8.95 -8.22 14.88
CA LEU A 85 9.70 -9.39 14.41
C LEU A 85 10.97 -9.04 13.59
N SER A 86 11.40 -7.78 13.58
CA SER A 86 12.61 -7.39 12.84
C SER A 86 13.48 -6.39 13.59
N ASP A 87 14.77 -6.43 13.27
CA ASP A 87 15.76 -5.45 13.68
C ASP A 87 16.27 -4.67 12.46
N ILE A 88 16.88 -3.50 12.70
CA ILE A 88 17.51 -2.72 11.64
C ILE A 88 18.68 -3.51 11.04
N CYS A 89 18.69 -3.68 9.71
CA CYS A 89 19.77 -4.37 9.00
C CYS A 89 21.13 -3.69 9.27
N GLY A 90 22.09 -4.43 9.82
CA GLY A 90 23.43 -3.90 10.14
C GLY A 90 24.24 -3.45 8.92
N ASP A 91 24.06 -4.11 7.77
CA ASP A 91 24.84 -3.82 6.56
C ASP A 91 24.44 -2.52 5.87
N CYS A 92 23.12 -2.26 5.77
CA CYS A 92 22.59 -1.10 5.08
C CYS A 92 21.99 -0.05 6.02
N SER A 93 21.97 -0.32 7.32
CA SER A 93 21.34 0.53 8.35
C SER A 93 19.90 0.92 8.00
N GLY A 94 19.15 -0.02 7.41
CA GLY A 94 17.77 0.20 6.96
C GLY A 94 17.60 0.91 5.60
N ARG A 95 18.67 1.25 4.88
CA ARG A 95 18.57 1.93 3.57
C ARG A 95 17.99 1.07 2.45
N GLY A 96 18.18 -0.26 2.51
CA GLY A 96 17.73 -1.18 1.45
C GLY A 96 18.64 -1.24 0.20
N TYR A 97 19.77 -0.54 0.19
CA TYR A 97 20.78 -0.61 -0.87
C TYR A 97 22.21 -0.42 -0.33
N ARG A 98 23.21 -0.87 -1.09
CA ARG A 98 24.64 -0.64 -0.84
C ARG A 98 25.20 0.29 -1.92
N LEU A 99 26.07 1.20 -1.53
CA LEU A 99 26.82 2.01 -2.49
C LEU A 99 27.99 1.17 -3.01
N LEU A 100 28.18 1.15 -4.32
CA LEU A 100 29.36 0.56 -4.93
C LEU A 100 30.50 1.55 -4.76
N ALA A 101 31.43 1.25 -3.85
CA ALA A 101 32.52 2.14 -3.47
C ALA A 101 33.39 2.54 -4.68
N ASP A 102 33.59 1.61 -5.62
CA ASP A 102 34.44 1.77 -6.79
C ASP A 102 33.90 2.76 -7.85
N LEU A 103 32.71 3.32 -7.65
CA LEU A 103 32.07 4.32 -8.53
C LEU A 103 32.03 5.72 -7.89
N MET A 104 32.59 5.89 -6.70
CA MET A 104 32.61 7.16 -5.97
C MET A 104 33.96 7.89 -6.02
N ASP A 105 34.94 7.34 -6.74
CA ASP A 105 36.22 7.98 -7.09
C ASP A 105 36.16 8.66 -8.47
#